data_AF-A0A4Y2DVR1-F1
#
_entry.id   AF-A0A4Y2DVR1-F1
#
_cell.length_a   1.000
_cell.length_b   1.000
_cell.length_c   1.000
_cell.angle_alpha   90.00
_cell.angle_beta   90.00
_cell.angle_gamma   90.00
#
_symmetry.space_group_name_H-M   'P 1'
#
loop_
_entity.id
_entity.type
_entity.pdbx_description
1 polymer ?
#
loop_
_entity_poly.entity_id
_entity_poly.type
_entity_poly.pdbx_seq_one_letter_code
_entity_poly.pdbx_strand_id
1 'polypeptide(L)'
;MLPFLDGEYSQKRTEFKKVLLGISAERERWNQCVDLVNKKMGMAVGALFIRDNFDPKSKETAQEMIRNIREAFNELLEENSWMDEETIKVAREKANAMNERIGYPDLLTNPVELSKEYEGKFLFIPTYRNSKFSSDNEFRNMVFKICSRHISWGPELSYVKGAYLPSGKLATWPVRHCQWVPMPKGRMAAKVNNAMKRL
;
A
#
# COMPACT_ATOMS: atom_id res chain seq x y z
N MET A 1 12.54 19.60 -8.07
CA MET A 1 13.36 20.72 -7.53
C MET A 1 12.49 21.86 -7.00
N LEU A 2 11.53 22.36 -7.79
CA LEU A 2 10.58 23.44 -7.40
C LEU A 2 9.93 23.35 -5.99
N PRO A 3 9.53 22.19 -5.42
CA PRO A 3 8.94 22.16 -4.07
C PRO A 3 9.92 22.53 -2.94
N PHE A 4 11.22 22.65 -3.22
CA PHE A 4 12.24 23.00 -2.24
C PHE A 4 12.82 24.39 -2.48
N LEU A 5 12.17 25.25 -3.27
CA LEU A 5 12.62 26.61 -3.52
C LEU A 5 11.68 27.59 -2.80
N ASP A 6 12.26 28.60 -2.17
CA ASP A 6 11.50 29.63 -1.44
C ASP A 6 11.17 30.82 -2.35
N GLY A 7 10.22 31.65 -1.90
CA GLY A 7 9.82 32.89 -2.57
C GLY A 7 8.93 32.69 -3.81
N GLU A 8 9.28 33.33 -4.92
CA GLU A 8 8.44 33.47 -6.12
C GLU A 8 8.09 32.12 -6.78
N TYR A 9 9.04 31.18 -6.83
CA TYR A 9 8.85 29.87 -7.45
C TYR A 9 7.79 29.03 -6.74
N SER A 10 7.66 29.18 -5.42
CA SER A 10 6.64 28.50 -4.63
C SER A 10 5.25 28.99 -5.01
N GLN A 11 5.06 30.32 -5.07
CA GLN A 11 3.79 30.95 -5.45
C GLN A 11 3.33 30.55 -6.85
N LYS A 12 4.23 30.59 -7.84
CA LYS A 12 3.93 30.16 -9.22
C LYS A 12 3.50 28.70 -9.29
N ARG A 13 4.10 27.83 -8.48
CA ARG A 13 3.70 26.43 -8.38
C ARG A 13 2.33 26.27 -7.74
N THR A 14 2.01 27.06 -6.71
CA THR A 14 0.69 27.05 -6.08
C THR A 14 -0.38 27.52 -7.07
N GLU A 15 -0.14 28.62 -7.79
CA GLU A 15 -1.03 29.13 -8.85
C GLU A 15 -1.29 28.05 -9.91
N PHE A 16 -0.23 27.41 -10.41
CA PHE A 16 -0.36 26.33 -11.39
C PHE A 16 -1.18 25.15 -10.88
N LYS A 17 -0.95 24.72 -9.63
CA LYS A 17 -1.72 23.63 -9.01
C LYS A 17 -3.18 24.00 -8.76
N LYS A 18 -3.47 25.27 -8.47
CA LYS A 18 -4.85 25.75 -8.30
C LYS A 18 -5.63 25.59 -9.60
N VAL A 19 -5.01 25.88 -10.75
CA VAL A 19 -5.64 25.66 -12.07
C VAL A 19 -5.83 24.17 -12.37
N LEU A 20 -4.81 23.34 -12.12
CA LEU A 20 -4.89 21.91 -12.47
C LEU A 20 -5.80 21.08 -11.55
N LEU A 21 -5.74 21.32 -10.25
CA LEU A 21 -6.36 20.47 -9.23
C LEU A 21 -7.51 21.17 -8.49
N GLY A 22 -7.78 22.44 -8.78
CA GLY A 22 -8.82 23.23 -8.11
C GLY A 22 -8.53 23.56 -6.65
N ILE A 23 -7.30 23.35 -6.17
CA ILE A 23 -6.96 23.54 -4.75
C ILE A 23 -6.71 25.01 -4.42
N SER A 24 -7.40 25.53 -3.39
CA SER A 24 -7.31 26.95 -3.01
C SER A 24 -6.06 27.31 -2.19
N ALA A 25 -5.49 26.34 -1.48
CA ALA A 25 -4.32 26.54 -0.63
C ALA A 25 -3.37 25.34 -0.73
N GLU A 26 -2.09 25.60 -0.55
CA GLU A 26 -1.09 24.55 -0.49
C GLU A 26 -1.07 23.87 0.90
N ARG A 27 -0.67 22.60 0.96
CA ARG A 27 -0.50 21.88 2.23
C ARG A 27 0.57 22.56 3.08
N GLU A 28 0.37 22.57 4.39
CA GLU A 28 1.35 23.10 5.36
C GLU A 28 2.72 22.44 5.19
N ARG A 29 3.80 23.19 5.44
CA ARG A 29 5.18 22.76 5.16
C ARG A 29 5.54 21.46 5.88
N TRP A 30 5.14 21.32 7.15
CA TRP A 30 5.42 20.10 7.92
C TRP A 30 4.72 18.87 7.32
N ASN A 31 3.48 19.00 6.82
CA ASN A 31 2.77 17.93 6.12
C ASN A 31 3.54 17.48 4.87
N GLN A 32 4.10 18.44 4.11
CA GLN A 32 4.93 18.11 2.95
C GLN A 32 6.23 17.40 3.35
N CYS A 33 6.85 17.81 4.45
CA CYS A 33 8.04 17.14 4.99
C CYS A 33 7.72 15.70 5.40
N VAL A 34 6.60 15.47 6.08
CA VAL A 34 6.12 14.13 6.44
C VAL A 34 5.89 13.29 5.18
N ASP A 35 5.20 13.83 4.17
CA ASP A 35 4.98 13.15 2.88
C ASP A 35 6.31 12.78 2.20
N LEU A 36 7.32 13.64 2.28
CA LEU A 36 8.63 13.40 1.67
C LEU A 36 9.41 12.30 2.39
N VAL A 37 9.46 12.36 3.72
CA VAL A 37 10.11 11.33 4.54
C VAL A 37 9.40 10.01 4.33
N ASN A 38 8.06 10.01 4.28
CA ASN A 38 7.28 8.83 4.01
C ASN A 38 7.55 8.22 2.61
N LYS A 39 7.77 9.06 1.59
CA LYS A 39 8.15 8.59 0.24
C LYS A 39 9.55 8.00 0.17
N LYS A 40 10.50 8.51 0.97
CA LYS A 40 11.91 8.07 0.94
C LYS A 40 12.20 6.95 1.95
N MET A 41 11.52 6.94 3.07
CA MET A 41 11.72 6.06 4.22
C MET A 41 10.39 5.47 4.73
N GLY A 42 9.52 5.05 3.81
CA GLY A 42 8.20 4.52 4.15
C GLY A 42 8.24 3.31 5.09
N MET A 43 9.25 2.43 4.96
CA MET A 43 9.43 1.27 5.85
C MET A 43 9.78 1.70 7.29
N ALA A 44 10.72 2.65 7.46
CA ALA A 44 11.11 3.15 8.78
C ALA A 44 9.97 3.91 9.47
N VAL A 45 9.28 4.78 8.74
CA VAL A 45 8.09 5.50 9.26
C VAL A 45 6.97 4.51 9.61
N GLY A 46 6.79 3.48 8.78
CA GLY A 46 5.85 2.39 9.03
C GLY A 46 6.15 1.64 10.33
N ALA A 47 7.42 1.30 10.60
CA ALA A 47 7.82 0.62 11.83
C ALA A 47 7.50 1.44 13.09
N LEU A 48 7.75 2.75 13.06
CA LEU A 48 7.36 3.67 14.14
C LEU A 48 5.84 3.70 14.32
N PHE A 49 5.08 3.78 13.23
CA PHE A 49 3.62 3.82 13.27
C PHE A 49 3.02 2.53 13.85
N ILE A 50 3.58 1.36 13.49
CA ILE A 50 3.11 0.06 13.98
C ILE A 50 3.30 -0.04 15.49
N ARG A 51 4.48 0.33 16.00
CA ARG A 51 4.80 0.26 17.42
C ARG A 51 3.83 1.08 18.27
N ASP A 52 3.45 2.26 17.79
CA ASP A 52 2.72 3.22 18.60
C ASP A 52 1.18 3.11 18.40
N ASN A 53 0.70 2.64 17.24
CA ASN A 53 -0.73 2.70 16.88
C ASN A 53 -1.37 1.38 16.44
N PHE A 54 -0.62 0.29 16.25
CA PHE A 54 -1.19 -0.94 15.68
C PHE A 54 -1.34 -2.06 16.71
N ASP A 55 -2.59 -2.49 16.91
CA ASP A 55 -2.91 -3.67 17.71
C ASP A 55 -2.78 -4.94 16.85
N PRO A 56 -1.94 -5.92 17.22
CA PRO A 56 -1.82 -7.20 16.51
C PRO A 56 -3.15 -7.95 16.35
N LYS A 57 -4.12 -7.76 17.26
CA LYS A 57 -5.48 -8.33 17.13
C LYS A 57 -6.20 -7.86 15.87
N SER A 58 -5.89 -6.66 15.40
CA SER A 58 -6.45 -6.12 14.16
C SER A 58 -5.97 -6.89 12.92
N LYS A 59 -4.74 -7.42 12.95
CA LYS A 59 -4.19 -8.27 11.88
C LYS A 59 -4.94 -9.60 11.82
N GLU A 60 -5.17 -10.24 12.96
CA GLU A 60 -5.92 -11.50 13.05
C GLU A 60 -7.37 -11.34 12.59
N THR A 61 -8.03 -10.26 13.03
CA THR A 61 -9.42 -9.96 12.61
C THR A 61 -9.49 -9.75 11.10
N ALA A 62 -8.55 -9.03 10.51
CA ALA A 62 -8.49 -8.83 9.07
C ALA A 62 -8.20 -10.13 8.30
N GLN A 63 -7.34 -11.02 8.83
CA GLN A 63 -7.11 -12.36 8.26
C GLN A 63 -8.39 -13.19 8.25
N GLU A 64 -9.13 -13.21 9.35
CA GLU A 64 -10.40 -13.92 9.43
C GLU A 64 -11.42 -13.35 8.43
N MET A 65 -11.53 -12.02 8.33
CA MET A 65 -12.41 -11.38 7.36
C MET A 65 -12.07 -11.77 5.92
N ILE A 66 -10.79 -11.78 5.55
CA ILE A 66 -10.37 -12.17 4.20
C ILE A 66 -10.68 -13.65 3.93
N ARG A 67 -10.47 -14.53 4.91
CA ARG A 67 -10.85 -15.94 4.79
C ARG A 67 -12.35 -16.09 4.56
N ASN A 68 -13.16 -15.37 5.33
CA ASN A 68 -14.62 -15.39 5.21
C ASN A 68 -15.09 -14.85 3.85
N ILE A 69 -14.42 -13.83 3.28
CA ILE A 69 -14.71 -13.33 1.93
C ILE A 69 -14.36 -14.38 0.88
N ARG A 70 -13.22 -15.08 1.03
CA ARG A 70 -12.80 -16.15 0.11
C ARG A 70 -13.78 -17.33 0.14
N GLU A 71 -14.23 -17.73 1.32
CA GLU A 71 -15.28 -18.76 1.51
C GLU A 71 -16.58 -18.34 0.81
N ALA A 72 -17.09 -17.14 1.11
CA ALA A 72 -18.33 -16.64 0.51
C ALA A 72 -18.23 -16.48 -1.02
N PHE A 73 -17.05 -16.11 -1.55
CA PHE A 73 -16.81 -16.06 -2.99
C PHE A 73 -16.88 -17.44 -3.62
N ASN A 74 -16.31 -18.47 -2.98
CA ASN A 74 -16.37 -19.84 -3.47
C ASN A 74 -17.80 -20.41 -3.45
N GLU A 75 -18.59 -20.12 -2.41
CA GLU A 75 -20.01 -20.48 -2.34
C GLU A 75 -20.80 -19.81 -3.48
N LEU A 76 -20.55 -18.52 -3.73
CA LEU A 76 -21.22 -17.81 -4.82
C LEU A 76 -20.82 -18.30 -6.20
N LEU A 77 -19.58 -18.78 -6.40
CA LEU A 77 -19.17 -19.40 -7.66
C LEU A 77 -19.98 -20.68 -7.95
N GLU A 78 -20.46 -21.39 -6.93
CA GLU A 78 -21.26 -22.62 -7.08
C GLU A 78 -22.73 -22.33 -7.38
N GLU A 79 -23.29 -21.26 -6.80
CA GLU A 79 -24.67 -20.83 -7.08
C GLU A 79 -24.81 -20.14 -8.46
N ASN A 80 -23.70 -19.83 -9.10
CA ASN A 80 -23.70 -18.99 -10.29
C ASN A 80 -24.06 -19.77 -11.57
N SER A 81 -25.11 -19.33 -12.26
CA SER A 81 -25.63 -20.01 -13.46
C SER A 81 -25.09 -19.48 -14.80
N TRP A 82 -24.32 -18.37 -14.81
CA TRP A 82 -23.82 -17.79 -16.07
C TRP A 82 -22.42 -18.27 -16.48
N MET A 83 -21.71 -19.01 -15.63
CA MET A 83 -20.37 -19.55 -15.92
C MET A 83 -20.40 -21.06 -16.10
N ASP A 84 -19.61 -21.56 -17.05
CA ASP A 84 -19.40 -23.00 -17.22
C ASP A 84 -18.61 -23.61 -16.06
N GLU A 85 -18.83 -24.90 -15.79
CA GLU A 85 -18.17 -25.64 -14.71
C GLU A 85 -16.64 -25.61 -14.78
N GLU A 86 -16.08 -25.64 -16.00
CA GLU A 86 -14.64 -25.54 -16.22
C GLU A 86 -14.09 -24.17 -15.79
N THR A 87 -14.81 -23.09 -16.14
CA THR A 87 -14.45 -21.72 -15.75
C THR A 87 -14.58 -21.52 -14.24
N ILE A 88 -15.60 -22.10 -13.62
CA ILE A 88 -15.80 -22.07 -12.16
C ILE A 88 -14.60 -22.74 -11.45
N LYS A 89 -14.12 -23.88 -11.96
CA LYS A 89 -12.96 -24.57 -11.39
C LYS A 89 -11.70 -23.70 -11.43
N VAL A 90 -11.42 -23.08 -12.58
CA VAL A 90 -10.25 -22.18 -12.73
C VAL A 90 -10.40 -20.92 -11.85
N ALA A 91 -11.61 -20.38 -11.73
CA ALA A 91 -11.89 -19.24 -10.85
C ALA A 91 -11.64 -19.59 -9.37
N ARG A 92 -12.07 -20.77 -8.92
CA ARG A 92 -11.82 -21.30 -7.58
C ARG A 92 -10.33 -21.50 -7.31
N GLU A 93 -9.61 -22.09 -8.26
CA GLU A 93 -8.15 -22.24 -8.17
C GLU A 93 -7.44 -20.89 -8.07
N LYS A 94 -7.89 -19.88 -8.82
CA LYS A 94 -7.35 -18.52 -8.73
C LYS A 94 -7.66 -17.85 -7.39
N ALA A 95 -8.87 -18.00 -6.86
CA ALA A 95 -9.27 -17.45 -5.57
C ALA A 95 -8.46 -18.05 -4.42
N ASN A 96 -8.20 -19.37 -4.48
CA ASN A 96 -7.41 -20.10 -3.49
C ASN A 96 -5.90 -19.83 -3.62
N ALA A 97 -5.40 -19.62 -4.83
CA ALA A 97 -4.01 -19.26 -5.09
C ALA A 97 -3.69 -17.77 -4.86
N MET A 98 -4.68 -16.96 -4.48
CA MET A 98 -4.47 -15.54 -4.21
C MET A 98 -3.72 -15.39 -2.89
N ASN A 99 -2.58 -14.70 -2.91
CA ASN A 99 -1.77 -14.47 -1.72
C ASN A 99 -2.19 -13.16 -1.04
N GLU A 100 -2.53 -13.22 0.24
CA GLU A 100 -2.93 -12.07 1.05
C GLU A 100 -1.74 -11.44 1.80
N ARG A 101 -1.64 -10.11 1.74
CA ARG A 101 -0.71 -9.32 2.53
C ARG A 101 -1.44 -8.29 3.35
N ILE A 102 -1.36 -8.45 4.65
CA ILE A 102 -2.16 -7.68 5.60
C ILE A 102 -1.24 -6.92 6.54
N GLY A 103 -1.43 -5.61 6.61
CA GLY A 103 -0.66 -4.71 7.44
C GLY A 103 0.74 -4.47 6.90
N TYR A 104 1.70 -5.23 7.42
CA TYR A 104 3.13 -4.99 7.27
C TYR A 104 3.96 -6.29 7.18
N PRO A 105 5.16 -6.24 6.57
CA PRO A 105 6.11 -7.35 6.62
C PRO A 105 6.65 -7.53 8.03
N ASP A 106 6.90 -8.78 8.42
CA ASP A 106 7.46 -9.11 9.74
C ASP A 106 8.85 -8.48 9.97
N LEU A 107 9.57 -8.16 8.89
CA LEU A 107 10.82 -7.38 8.87
C LEU A 107 10.70 -6.03 9.61
N LEU A 108 9.52 -5.41 9.66
CA LEU A 108 9.33 -4.15 10.40
C LEU A 108 9.29 -4.32 11.92
N THR A 109 9.07 -5.53 12.41
CA THR A 109 9.08 -5.84 13.84
C THR A 109 10.52 -5.99 14.35
N ASN A 110 11.47 -6.35 13.47
CA ASN A 110 12.86 -6.57 13.85
C ASN A 110 13.74 -5.34 13.54
N PRO A 111 14.21 -4.60 14.56
CA PRO A 111 15.01 -3.40 14.35
C PRO A 111 16.36 -3.67 13.67
N VAL A 112 16.92 -4.89 13.81
CA VAL A 112 18.21 -5.28 13.22
C VAL A 112 18.10 -5.53 11.71
N GLU A 113 16.97 -6.08 11.26
CA GLU A 113 16.72 -6.27 9.83
C GLU A 113 16.39 -4.95 9.15
N LEU A 114 15.62 -4.10 9.83
CA LEU A 114 15.30 -2.77 9.34
C LEU A 114 16.56 -1.89 9.20
N SER A 115 17.49 -1.93 10.17
CA SER A 115 18.72 -1.14 10.10
C SER A 115 19.62 -1.57 8.95
N LYS A 116 19.73 -2.87 8.67
CA LYS A 116 20.48 -3.40 7.52
C LYS A 116 19.93 -2.90 6.18
N GLU A 117 18.61 -2.76 6.05
CA GLU A 117 17.99 -2.23 4.83
C GLU A 117 18.37 -0.76 4.57
N TYR A 118 18.69 -0.01 5.64
CA TYR A 118 19.10 1.40 5.56
C TYR A 118 20.62 1.60 5.71
N GLU A 119 21.39 0.53 5.92
CA GLU A 119 22.84 0.59 6.03
C GLU A 119 23.45 1.06 4.70
N GLY A 120 24.23 2.14 4.75
CA GLY A 120 24.79 2.78 3.55
C GLY A 120 23.84 3.70 2.77
N LYS A 121 22.55 3.80 3.16
CA LYS A 121 21.58 4.72 2.55
C LYS A 121 21.49 6.02 3.34
N PHE A 122 22.42 6.95 3.10
CA PHE A 122 22.37 8.26 3.73
C PHE A 122 21.29 9.14 3.09
N LEU A 123 20.33 9.60 3.90
CA LEU A 123 19.51 10.73 3.49
C LEU A 123 20.38 11.98 3.51
N PHE A 124 20.80 12.41 2.32
CA PHE A 124 21.19 13.79 2.15
C PHE A 124 19.94 14.65 2.34
N ILE A 125 19.83 15.30 3.51
CA ILE A 125 18.95 16.46 3.65
C ILE A 125 19.59 17.52 2.74
N PRO A 126 18.96 17.93 1.63
CA PRO A 126 19.55 18.96 0.79
C PRO A 126 19.49 20.26 1.59
N THR A 127 20.57 20.60 2.28
CA THR A 127 20.91 21.99 2.49
C THR A 127 21.14 22.57 1.10
N TYR A 128 20.49 23.68 0.80
CA TYR A 128 20.38 24.34 -0.52
C TYR A 128 21.70 24.54 -1.30
N ARG A 129 22.86 24.23 -0.69
CA ARG A 129 24.20 24.45 -1.23
C ARG A 129 24.79 23.25 -1.98
N ASN A 130 24.32 22.02 -1.78
CA ASN A 130 24.88 20.84 -2.44
C ASN A 130 23.82 20.10 -3.27
N SER A 131 23.43 20.69 -4.39
CA SER A 131 22.65 20.04 -5.45
C SER A 131 23.54 19.12 -6.31
N LYS A 132 24.31 18.21 -5.70
CA LYS A 132 24.69 17.00 -6.41
C LYS A 132 23.55 16.01 -6.24
N PHE A 133 22.67 16.06 -7.23
CA PHE A 133 21.67 15.03 -7.55
C PHE A 133 22.42 13.71 -7.77
N SER A 134 22.81 13.05 -6.69
CA SER A 134 23.38 11.72 -6.73
C SER A 134 22.24 10.77 -7.03
N SER A 135 22.03 10.62 -8.33
CA SER A 135 21.69 9.37 -8.99
C SER A 135 20.37 8.70 -8.58
N ASP A 136 19.31 9.06 -9.31
CA ASP A 136 18.17 8.18 -9.66
C ASP A 136 18.60 6.80 -10.23
N ASN A 137 19.89 6.58 -10.47
CA ASN A 137 20.47 5.33 -10.97
C ASN A 137 20.46 4.20 -9.93
N GLU A 138 20.51 4.50 -8.62
CA GLU A 138 20.36 3.45 -7.59
C GLU A 138 18.89 3.00 -7.44
N PHE A 139 17.94 3.90 -7.72
CA PHE A 139 16.51 3.61 -7.64
C PHE A 139 16.02 2.63 -8.73
N ARG A 140 16.56 2.72 -9.97
CA ARG A 140 16.26 1.73 -11.02
C ARG A 140 16.70 0.31 -10.65
N ASN A 141 17.87 0.19 -10.01
CA ASN A 141 18.39 -1.10 -9.55
C ASN A 141 17.62 -1.65 -8.35
N MET A 142 17.06 -0.78 -7.50
CA MET A 142 16.14 -1.18 -6.44
C MET A 142 14.83 -1.76 -7.02
N VAL A 143 14.22 -1.08 -8.00
CA VAL A 143 13.01 -1.57 -8.69
C VAL A 143 13.27 -2.89 -9.43
N PHE A 144 14.42 -3.02 -10.11
CA PHE A 144 14.79 -4.25 -10.81
C PHE A 144 15.14 -5.43 -9.88
N LYS A 145 15.86 -5.20 -8.76
CA LYS A 145 16.13 -6.25 -7.75
C LYS A 145 14.86 -6.67 -7.01
N ILE A 146 13.95 -5.74 -6.71
CA ILE A 146 12.66 -5.99 -6.07
C ILE A 146 11.77 -6.91 -6.92
N CYS A 147 11.71 -6.72 -8.24
CA CYS A 147 10.92 -7.59 -9.11
C CYS A 147 11.49 -9.01 -9.27
N SER A 148 12.76 -9.24 -8.92
CA SER A 148 13.51 -10.41 -9.42
C SER A 148 13.63 -11.60 -8.47
N ARG A 149 13.13 -11.54 -7.22
CA ARG A 149 13.17 -12.77 -6.39
C ARG A 149 12.23 -12.91 -5.21
N HIS A 150 11.59 -11.84 -4.74
CA HIS A 150 10.49 -11.92 -3.79
C HIS A 150 9.58 -10.77 -4.16
N ILE A 151 8.28 -11.02 -4.32
CA ILE A 151 7.27 -9.96 -4.38
C ILE A 151 7.55 -9.05 -3.18
N SER A 152 8.22 -7.91 -3.32
CA SER A 152 8.58 -7.09 -2.17
C SER A 152 7.36 -6.26 -1.78
N TRP A 153 7.28 -5.84 -0.52
CA TRP A 153 6.37 -4.77 -0.18
C TRP A 153 6.87 -3.52 -0.93
N GLY A 154 5.97 -2.85 -1.65
CA GLY A 154 6.31 -1.55 -2.24
C GLY A 154 6.62 -0.53 -1.13
N PRO A 155 7.26 0.62 -1.44
CA PRO A 155 7.59 1.67 -0.47
C PRO A 155 6.36 2.38 0.16
N GLU A 156 5.17 1.78 0.06
CA GLU A 156 3.87 2.40 0.28
C GLU A 156 3.10 1.81 1.48
N LEU A 157 3.78 1.24 2.47
CA LEU A 157 3.15 0.64 3.66
C LEU A 157 2.27 1.61 4.48
N SER A 158 2.45 2.90 4.28
CA SER A 158 1.77 4.01 4.95
C SER A 158 0.57 4.56 4.17
N TYR A 159 0.27 4.06 2.96
CA TYR A 159 -0.89 4.49 2.20
C TYR A 159 -2.19 3.82 2.69
N VAL A 160 -3.33 4.45 2.42
CA VAL A 160 -4.66 4.03 2.92
C VAL A 160 -5.41 3.13 1.91
N LYS A 161 -4.76 2.72 0.81
CA LYS A 161 -5.43 2.02 -0.29
C LYS A 161 -4.97 0.56 -0.38
N GLY A 162 -5.93 -0.36 -0.42
CA GLY A 162 -5.67 -1.72 -0.85
C GLY A 162 -5.41 -1.80 -2.36
N ALA A 163 -4.62 -2.77 -2.80
CA ALA A 163 -4.30 -2.98 -4.21
C ALA A 163 -4.32 -4.47 -4.57
N TYR A 164 -4.64 -4.75 -5.84
CA TYR A 164 -4.55 -6.09 -6.42
C TYR A 164 -3.54 -6.08 -7.57
N LEU A 165 -2.54 -6.96 -7.52
CA LEU A 165 -1.53 -7.16 -8.55
C LEU A 165 -1.82 -8.47 -9.31
N PRO A 166 -2.27 -8.40 -10.58
CA PRO A 166 -2.63 -9.59 -11.35
C PRO A 166 -1.45 -10.55 -11.61
N SER A 167 -0.25 -10.00 -11.84
CA SER A 167 0.95 -10.78 -12.18
C SER A 167 1.44 -11.68 -11.04
N GLY A 168 1.22 -11.27 -9.79
CA GLY A 168 1.63 -12.02 -8.60
C GLY A 168 0.46 -12.66 -7.85
N LYS A 169 -0.77 -12.58 -8.36
CA LYS A 169 -2.02 -12.94 -7.66
C LYS A 169 -2.03 -12.39 -6.22
N LEU A 170 -1.62 -11.14 -6.04
CA LEU A 170 -1.37 -10.57 -4.73
C LEU A 170 -2.43 -9.52 -4.40
N ALA A 171 -3.07 -9.66 -3.24
CA ALA A 171 -3.92 -8.62 -2.66
C ALA A 171 -3.21 -8.01 -1.45
N THR A 172 -3.00 -6.70 -1.47
CA THR A 172 -2.34 -5.95 -0.38
C THR A 172 -3.35 -5.07 0.35
N TRP A 173 -3.29 -5.11 1.68
CA TRP A 173 -4.09 -4.30 2.59
C TRP A 173 -3.17 -3.61 3.58
N PRO A 174 -2.91 -2.30 3.44
CA PRO A 174 -1.99 -1.59 4.32
C PRO A 174 -2.56 -1.38 5.72
N VAL A 175 -1.65 -1.12 6.68
CA VAL A 175 -1.91 -1.01 8.13
C VAL A 175 -3.08 -0.09 8.46
N ARG A 176 -3.11 1.11 7.86
CA ARG A 176 -4.14 2.13 8.15
C ARG A 176 -5.55 1.71 7.73
N HIS A 177 -5.66 0.74 6.82
CA HIS A 177 -6.93 0.20 6.38
C HIS A 177 -7.43 -0.92 7.30
N CYS A 178 -6.55 -1.50 8.13
CA CYS A 178 -6.86 -2.68 8.96
C CYS A 178 -7.61 -2.37 10.26
N GLN A 179 -7.98 -1.11 10.53
CA GLN A 179 -8.88 -0.71 11.62
C GLN A 179 -10.35 -1.07 11.33
N TRP A 180 -10.59 -2.26 10.75
CA TRP A 180 -11.92 -2.71 10.38
C TRP A 180 -12.76 -3.04 11.62
N VAL A 181 -14.03 -2.66 11.58
CA VAL A 181 -15.04 -3.26 12.46
C VAL A 181 -15.36 -4.66 11.90
N PRO A 182 -15.26 -5.73 12.71
CA PRO A 182 -15.56 -7.08 12.25
C PRO A 182 -16.98 -7.14 11.69
N MET A 183 -17.13 -7.57 10.44
CA MET A 183 -18.44 -7.80 9.83
C MET A 183 -18.86 -9.27 10.01
N PRO A 184 -20.11 -9.56 10.39
CA PRO A 184 -20.60 -10.94 10.47
C PRO A 184 -20.71 -11.57 9.08
N LYS A 185 -20.40 -12.87 8.99
CA LYS A 185 -20.38 -13.67 7.74
C LYS A 185 -21.61 -13.44 6.85
N GLY A 186 -22.82 -13.52 7.41
CA GLY A 186 -24.06 -13.36 6.64
C GLY A 186 -24.23 -11.97 5.99
N ARG A 187 -23.73 -10.90 6.63
CA ARG A 187 -23.76 -9.55 6.04
C ARG A 187 -22.72 -9.40 4.92
N MET A 188 -21.60 -10.13 5.02
CA MET A 188 -20.57 -10.16 3.99
C MET A 188 -21.06 -10.89 2.73
N ALA A 189 -21.62 -12.10 2.88
CA ALA A 189 -22.17 -12.86 1.77
C ALA A 189 -23.22 -12.04 0.99
N ALA A 190 -24.13 -11.35 1.70
CA ALA A 190 -25.12 -10.48 1.07
C ALA A 190 -24.49 -9.32 0.26
N LYS A 191 -23.39 -8.72 0.74
CA LYS A 191 -22.68 -7.66 0.00
C LYS A 191 -21.96 -8.20 -1.23
N VAL A 192 -21.31 -9.36 -1.14
CA VAL A 192 -20.62 -9.97 -2.29
C VAL A 192 -21.63 -10.42 -3.34
N ASN A 193 -22.74 -11.03 -2.94
CA ASN A 193 -23.81 -11.44 -3.84
C ASN A 193 -24.41 -10.22 -4.58
N ASN A 194 -24.70 -9.13 -3.85
CA ASN A 194 -25.15 -7.88 -4.47
C ASN A 194 -24.12 -7.25 -5.42
N ALA A 195 -22.83 -7.47 -5.21
CA ALA A 195 -21.78 -6.99 -6.11
C ALA A 195 -21.69 -7.85 -7.39
N MET A 196 -21.81 -9.17 -7.26
CA MET A 196 -21.83 -10.08 -8.41
C MET A 196 -23.07 -9.91 -9.28
N LYS A 197 -24.25 -9.67 -8.70
CA LYS A 197 -25.49 -9.38 -9.46
C LYS A 197 -25.46 -8.06 -10.24
N ARG A 198 -24.47 -7.21 -9.99
CA ARG A 198 -24.27 -5.95 -10.72
C ARG A 198 -23.27 -6.08 -11.88
N LEU A 199 -22.61 -7.23 -12.01
CA LEU A 199 -21.76 -7.59 -13.14
C LEU A 199 -22.62 -8.31 -14.19
#